data_AF-A0AAU2L4W3-F1
#
_entry.id   AF-A0AAU2L4W3-F1
#
_cell.length_a   1.000
_cell.length_b   1.000
_cell.length_c   1.000
_cell.angle_alpha   90.00
_cell.angle_beta   90.00
_cell.angle_gamma   90.00
#
_symmetry.space_group_name_H-M   'P 1'
#
loop_
_entity.id
_entity.type
_entity.pdbx_description
1 polymer ?
#
loop_
_entity_poly.entity_id
_entity_poly.type
_entity_poly.pdbx_seq_one_letter_code
_entity_poly.pdbx_strand_id
1 'polypeptide(L)' 'MVEVDPDGGRFRQVEVAEGGTAVRSSPDDWMFNPPVVDLFGPALADREIGRGDFETQWARARQGDSGL' A
#
# COMPACT_ATOMS: atom_id res chain seq x y z
N MET A 1 -3.58 -1.92 -2.20
CA MET A 1 -3.44 -0.47 -2.40
C MET A 1 -2.15 -0.01 -1.76
N VAL A 2 -1.48 0.97 -2.36
CA VAL A 2 -0.17 1.44 -1.95
C VAL A 2 -0.15 2.97 -1.98
N GLU A 3 0.38 3.57 -0.93
CA GLU A 3 0.79 4.98 -0.90
C GLU A 3 2.28 5.02 -1.23
N VAL A 4 2.65 5.94 -2.12
CA VAL A 4 4.03 6.16 -2.52
C VAL A 4 4.50 7.55 -2.20
N ASP A 5 5.79 7.68 -1.94
CA ASP A 5 6.45 8.97 -1.85
C ASP A 5 6.67 9.59 -3.26
N PRO A 6 7.01 10.89 -3.34
CA PRO A 6 7.26 11.56 -4.62
C PRO A 6 8.41 10.96 -5.44
N ASP A 7 9.32 10.23 -4.81
CA ASP A 7 10.45 9.56 -5.44
C ASP A 7 10.08 8.14 -5.94
N GLY A 8 8.83 7.71 -5.73
CA GLY A 8 8.29 6.42 -6.19
C GLY A 8 8.55 5.24 -5.25
N GLY A 9 9.09 5.49 -4.07
CA GLY A 9 9.22 4.49 -3.02
C GLY A 9 7.87 4.16 -2.38
N ARG A 10 7.73 2.94 -1.83
CA ARG A 10 6.53 2.62 -1.05
C ARG A 10 6.63 3.33 0.28
N PHE A 11 5.52 3.92 0.70
CA PHE A 11 5.40 4.52 2.01
C PHE A 11 4.43 3.76 2.90
N ARG A 12 3.26 3.33 2.40
CA ARG A 12 2.31 2.47 3.14
C ARG A 12 1.62 1.50 2.19
N GLN A 13 1.32 0.30 2.65
CA GLN A 13 0.60 -0.70 1.86
C GLN A 13 -0.57 -1.28 2.65
N VAL A 14 -1.70 -1.47 1.97
CA VAL A 14 -2.82 -2.27 2.46
C VAL A 14 -3.15 -3.34 1.43
N GLU A 15 -3.07 -4.60 1.83
CA GLU A 15 -3.52 -5.75 1.04
C GLU A 15 -4.88 -6.20 1.54
N VAL A 16 -5.88 -6.17 0.66
CA VAL A 16 -7.23 -6.62 0.96
C VAL A 16 -7.42 -7.97 0.30
N ALA A 17 -7.57 -9.02 1.09
CA ALA A 17 -7.89 -10.35 0.61
C ALA A 17 -9.34 -10.40 0.08
N GLU A 18 -9.65 -11.37 -0.76
CA GLU A 18 -11.01 -11.55 -1.32
C GLU A 18 -12.11 -11.69 -0.25
N GLY A 19 -11.75 -12.17 0.94
CA GLY A 19 -12.65 -12.24 2.10
C GLY A 19 -12.85 -10.93 2.87
N GLY A 20 -12.31 -9.81 2.39
CA GLY A 20 -12.40 -8.49 3.03
C GLY A 20 -11.42 -8.25 4.19
N THR A 21 -10.66 -9.27 4.60
CA THR A 21 -9.56 -9.11 5.55
C THR A 21 -8.49 -8.23 4.94
N ALA A 22 -8.18 -7.12 5.60
CA ALA A 22 -7.14 -6.19 5.17
C ALA A 22 -5.93 -6.26 6.10
N VAL A 23 -4.73 -6.35 5.52
CA VAL A 23 -3.45 -6.32 6.23
C VAL A 23 -2.69 -5.06 5.81
N ARG A 24 -2.14 -4.34 6.78
CA ARG A 24 -1.31 -3.15 6.53
C ARG A 24 0.15 -3.42 6.81
N SER A 25 1.01 -2.76 6.05
CA SER A 25 2.46 -2.82 6.19
C SER A 25 3.05 -1.44 5.93
N SER A 26 4.15 -1.15 6.63
CA SER A 26 4.91 0.09 6.53
C SER A 26 6.40 -0.23 6.28
N PRO A 27 7.26 0.77 6.09
CA PRO A 27 8.70 0.56 5.87
C PRO A 27 9.38 -0.20 7.00
N ASP A 28 8.86 -0.10 8.22
CA ASP A 28 9.34 -0.85 9.39
C ASP A 28 9.05 -2.36 9.26
N ASP A 29 7.99 -2.73 8.55
CA ASP A 29 7.57 -4.12 8.33
C ASP A 29 8.28 -4.78 7.13
N TRP A 30 9.04 -4.04 6.32
CA TRP A 30 9.62 -4.53 5.06
C TRP A 30 11.12 -4.79 5.20
N MET A 31 11.56 -6.01 4.89
CA MET A 31 13.00 -6.34 4.81
C MET A 31 13.70 -5.58 3.66
N PHE A 32 12.98 -5.25 2.61
CA PHE A 32 13.45 -4.45 1.47
C PHE A 32 12.29 -3.63 0.91
N ASN A 33 12.50 -2.34 0.70
CA ASN A 33 11.52 -1.43 0.10
C ASN A 33 11.91 -1.08 -1.34
N PRO A 34 11.67 -1.97 -2.33
CA PRO A 34 11.96 -1.64 -3.72
C PRO A 34 11.00 -0.55 -4.21
N PRO A 35 11.46 0.35 -5.11
CA PRO A 35 10.57 1.28 -5.78
C PRO A 35 9.43 0.51 -6.44
N VAL A 36 8.24 1.10 -6.40
CA VAL A 36 7.11 0.55 -7.16
C VAL A 36 7.36 0.86 -8.64
N VAL A 37 6.85 0.01 -9.54
CA VAL A 37 6.83 0.31 -11.00
C VAL A 37 6.30 1.72 -11.26
N ASP A 38 6.58 2.29 -12.44
CA ASP A 38 6.13 3.64 -12.84
C ASP A 38 4.62 3.85 -12.60
N LEU A 39 4.26 4.38 -11.43
CA LEU A 39 2.87 4.57 -10.99
C LEU A 39 2.20 5.73 -11.72
N PHE A 40 3.00 6.64 -12.26
CA PHE A 40 2.56 7.69 -13.16
C PHE A 40 2.43 7.19 -14.61
N GLY A 41 2.76 5.92 -14.84
CA GLY A 41 2.53 5.26 -16.10
C GLY A 41 1.04 5.26 -16.43
N PRO A 42 0.65 5.53 -17.68
CA PRO A 42 -0.76 5.64 -18.07
C PRO A 42 -1.57 4.36 -17.81
N ALA A 43 -0.90 3.21 -17.69
CA ALA A 43 -1.54 1.93 -17.38
C ALA A 43 -2.09 1.83 -15.94
N LEU A 44 -1.68 2.73 -15.05
CA LEU A 44 -2.08 2.74 -13.64
C LEU A 44 -2.94 3.96 -13.27
N ALA A 45 -3.13 4.91 -14.18
CA ALA A 45 -3.95 6.10 -13.96
C ALA A 45 -5.38 5.76 -13.54
N ASP A 46 -6.01 4.77 -14.19
CA ASP A 46 -7.37 4.29 -13.83
C ASP A 46 -7.42 3.51 -12.51
N ARG A 47 -6.27 3.24 -11.88
CA ARG A 47 -6.14 2.53 -10.60
C ARG A 47 -5.78 3.46 -9.45
N GLU A 48 -5.61 4.74 -9.70
CA GLU A 48 -5.42 5.75 -8.66
C GLU A 48 -6.67 5.80 -7.77
N ILE A 49 -6.46 5.84 -6.45
CA ILE A 49 -7.53 5.97 -5.47
C ILE A 49 -7.36 7.25 -4.67
N GLY A 50 -8.47 7.78 -4.17
CA GLY A 50 -8.44 8.95 -3.30
C GLY A 50 -7.74 8.64 -1.98
N ARG A 51 -7.12 9.67 -1.39
CA ARG A 51 -6.53 9.60 -0.05
C ARG A 51 -7.51 9.09 1.00
N GLY A 52 -8.77 9.57 0.98
CA GLY A 52 -9.79 9.17 1.94
C GLY A 52 -10.13 7.68 1.88
N ASP A 53 -10.18 7.11 0.68
CA ASP A 53 -10.39 5.67 0.49
C ASP A 53 -9.22 4.87 1.06
N PHE A 54 -7.98 5.31 0.80
CA PHE A 54 -6.80 4.68 1.37
C PHE A 54 -6.79 4.72 2.90
N GLU A 55 -7.02 5.89 3.51
CA GLU A 55 -6.99 6.05 4.97
C GLU A 55 -8.08 5.22 5.67
N THR A 56 -9.27 5.11 5.06
CA THR A 56 -10.35 4.25 5.56
C THR A 56 -9.91 2.79 5.64
N GLN A 57 -9.19 2.34 4.62
CA GLN A 57 -8.70 0.97 4.50
C GLN A 57 -7.52 0.71 5.43
N TRP A 58 -6.64 1.70 5.58
CA TRP A 58 -5.51 1.68 6.49
C TRP A 58 -5.96 1.58 7.96
N ALA A 59 -6.99 2.35 8.35
CA ALA A 59 -7.51 2.37 9.71
C ALA A 59 -8.16 1.04 10.12
N ARG A 60 -8.81 0.34 9.17
CA ARG A 60 -9.48 -0.95 9.43
C ARG A 60 -8.58 -2.16 9.28
N ALA A 61 -7.42 -2.01 8.63
CA ALA A 61 -6.50 -3.11 8.38
C ALA A 61 -5.76 -3.52 9.66
N ARG A 62 -5.59 -4.82 9.86
CA ARG A 62 -4.74 -5.35 10.93
C ARG A 62 -3.27 -5.13 10.55
N GLN A 63 -2.43 -4.86 11.54
CA GLN A 63 -0.98 -4.88 11.32
C GLN A 63 -0.60 -6.26 10.78
N GLY A 64 0.17 -6.30 9.69
CA GLY A 64 0.82 -7.53 9.26
C GLY A 64 1.77 -7.96 10.36
N ASP A 65 1.68 -9.22 10.78
CA ASP A 65 2.73 -9.79 11.61
C ASP A 65 4.01 -9.73 10.75
N SER A 66 4.98 -8.92 11.15
CA SER A 66 6.32 -8.92 10.55
C SER A 66 6.94 -10.26 10.92
N GLY A 67 6.59 -11.30 10.16
CA GLY A 67 7.09 -12.66 10.38
C GLY A 67 8.61 -12.65 10.29
N LEU A 68 9.25 -12.68 11.47
CA LEU A 68 10.67 -12.90 11.65
C LEU A 68 11.02 -14.35 11.35
#